data_AF-A0A7K1CHR4-F1
#
_entry.id   AF-A0A7K1CHR4-F1
#
_cell.length_a   1.000
_cell.length_b   1.000
_cell.length_c   1.000
_cell.angle_alpha   90.00
_cell.angle_beta   90.00
_cell.angle_gamma   90.00
#
_symmetry.space_group_name_H-M   'P 1'
#
loop_
_entity.id
_entity.type
_entity.pdbx_description
1 polymer ?
#
loop_
_entity_poly.entity_id
_entity_poly.type
_entity_poly.pdbx_seq_one_letter_code
_entity_poly.pdbx_strand_id
1 'polypeptide(L)'
;MRKILGLVISVLASTLVAISFHNAFLLNDYRASSSNEKIQIIIESGDTGFDIANKLTESGVIKASKVFYKIALNDSRAKSIAPGVHEIDTRISSI
;
A
#
# COMPACT_ATOMS: atom_id res chain seq x y z
N MET A 1 -8.04 35.43 -26.77
CA MET A 1 -6.94 34.42 -26.77
C MET A 1 -6.26 34.27 -25.40
N ARG A 2 -5.75 35.32 -24.75
CA ARG A 2 -5.08 35.22 -23.43
C ARG A 2 -5.91 34.58 -22.30
N LYS A 3 -7.22 34.88 -22.22
CA LYS A 3 -8.13 34.29 -21.22
C LYS A 3 -8.37 32.78 -21.41
N ILE A 4 -8.50 32.36 -22.68
CA ILE A 4 -8.66 30.94 -23.05
C ILE A 4 -7.38 30.16 -22.73
N LEU A 5 -6.21 30.74 -23.04
CA LEU A 5 -4.91 30.15 -22.71
C LEU A 5 -4.72 29.99 -21.19
N GLY A 6 -5.10 31.01 -20.40
CA GLY A 6 -5.07 30.93 -18.94
C GLY A 6 -5.98 29.83 -18.38
N LEU A 7 -7.17 29.66 -18.95
CA LEU A 7 -8.11 28.61 -18.54
C LEU A 7 -7.57 27.21 -18.88
N VAL A 8 -6.99 27.03 -20.06
CA VAL A 8 -6.35 25.75 -20.45
C VAL A 8 -5.20 25.39 -19.52
N ILE A 9 -4.32 26.34 -19.19
CA ILE A 9 -3.21 26.11 -18.26
C ILE A 9 -3.72 25.74 -16.86
N SER A 10 -4.76 26.42 -16.38
CA SER A 10 -5.37 26.13 -15.08
C SER A 10 -5.96 24.72 -15.01
N VAL A 11 -6.68 24.29 -16.05
CA VAL A 11 -7.22 22.91 -16.15
C VAL A 11 -6.06 21.91 -16.18
N LEU A 12 -5.06 22.13 -17.02
CA LEU A 12 -3.91 21.24 -17.12
C LEU A 12 -3.19 21.10 -15.77
N ALA A 13 -2.91 22.21 -15.09
CA ALA A 13 -2.28 22.21 -13.78
C ALA A 13 -3.13 21.45 -12.75
N SER A 14 -4.44 21.66 -12.73
CA SER A 14 -5.33 20.94 -11.80
C SER A 14 -5.34 19.43 -12.04
N THR A 15 -5.31 18.97 -13.31
CA THR A 15 -5.25 17.55 -13.64
C THR A 15 -3.91 16.92 -13.23
N LEU A 16 -2.79 17.60 -13.47
CA LEU A 16 -1.46 17.15 -13.03
C LEU A 16 -1.37 17.00 -11.52
N VAL A 17 -1.94 17.95 -10.78
CA VAL A 17 -2.03 17.90 -9.32
C VAL A 17 -2.87 16.71 -8.88
N ALA A 18 -4.07 16.52 -9.44
CA ALA A 18 -4.94 15.40 -9.09
C ALA A 18 -4.29 14.03 -9.36
N ILE A 19 -3.62 13.87 -10.51
CA ILE A 19 -2.89 12.63 -10.86
C ILE A 19 -1.76 12.37 -9.87
N SER A 20 -0.99 13.41 -9.51
CA SER A 20 0.12 13.27 -8.56
C SER A 20 -0.37 12.83 -7.18
N PHE A 21 -1.46 13.40 -6.68
CA PHE A 21 -2.07 12.99 -5.41
C PHE A 21 -2.60 11.55 -5.45
N HIS A 22 -3.22 11.12 -6.56
CA HIS A 22 -3.71 9.76 -6.71
C HIS A 22 -2.57 8.72 -6.77
N ASN A 23 -1.53 9.03 -7.54
CA ASN A 23 -0.39 8.14 -7.73
C ASN A 23 0.47 8.03 -6.46
N ALA A 24 0.64 9.12 -5.72
CA ALA A 24 1.32 9.10 -4.43
C ALA A 24 0.62 8.17 -3.41
N PHE A 25 -0.67 7.93 -3.59
CA PHE A 25 -1.45 7.10 -2.68
C PHE A 25 -1.39 5.60 -3.03
N LEU A 26 -1.45 5.24 -4.31
CA LEU A 26 -1.47 3.83 -4.73
C LEU A 26 -0.08 3.22 -4.94
N LEU A 27 0.91 4.02 -5.30
CA LEU A 27 2.28 3.53 -5.54
C LEU A 27 3.21 3.68 -4.33
N ASN A 28 2.67 4.05 -3.16
CA ASN A 28 3.49 4.16 -1.95
C ASN A 28 3.71 2.79 -1.30
N ASP A 29 4.27 1.85 -2.04
CA ASP A 29 4.76 0.59 -1.51
C ASP A 29 6.23 0.31 -1.87
N TYR A 30 6.80 -0.79 -1.39
CA TYR A 30 8.07 -1.29 -1.91
C TYR A 30 7.91 -1.76 -3.37
N ARG A 31 8.99 -1.62 -4.14
CA ARG A 31 9.05 -2.18 -5.50
C ARG A 31 9.03 -3.71 -5.41
N ALA A 32 8.59 -4.38 -6.48
CA ALA A 32 8.59 -5.85 -6.59
C ALA A 32 10.02 -6.42 -6.60
N SER A 33 10.66 -6.37 -5.43
CA SER A 33 11.99 -6.87 -5.11
C SER A 33 11.96 -7.17 -3.62
N SER A 34 12.07 -8.43 -3.23
CA SER A 34 12.20 -8.81 -1.83
C SER A 34 13.62 -8.55 -1.32
N SER A 35 13.74 -8.25 -0.03
CA SER A 35 15.00 -8.39 0.68
C SER A 35 15.27 -9.87 0.96
N ASN A 36 16.54 -10.26 1.14
CA ASN A 36 16.88 -11.59 1.68
C ASN A 36 16.74 -11.64 3.22
N GLU A 37 16.42 -10.51 3.85
CA GLU A 37 16.16 -10.42 5.28
C GLU A 37 14.75 -10.93 5.58
N LYS A 38 14.63 -11.76 6.61
CA LYS A 38 13.37 -12.35 7.05
C LYS A 38 13.09 -12.00 8.49
N ILE A 39 11.81 -11.82 8.80
CA ILE A 39 11.35 -11.51 10.15
C ILE A 39 10.15 -12.37 10.50
N GLN A 40 9.97 -12.60 11.80
CA GLN A 40 8.81 -13.30 12.33
C GLN A 40 7.74 -12.29 12.74
N ILE A 41 6.55 -12.42 12.16
CA ILE A 41 5.35 -11.66 12.50
C ILE A 41 4.42 -12.57 13.28
N ILE A 42 3.83 -12.06 14.36
CA ILE A 42 2.80 -12.76 15.12
C ILE A 42 1.44 -12.19 14.72
N ILE A 43 0.58 -13.05 14.18
CA ILE A 43 -0.82 -12.76 13.93
C ILE A 43 -1.65 -13.38 15.05
N GLU A 44 -2.33 -12.54 15.81
CA GLU A 44 -3.10 -12.96 16.97
C GLU A 44 -4.52 -13.37 16.55
N SER A 45 -5.14 -14.25 17.34
CA SER A 45 -6.54 -14.61 17.09
C SER A 45 -7.43 -13.39 17.33
N GLY A 46 -8.17 -12.99 16.30
CA GLY A 46 -9.05 -11.82 16.34
C GLY A 46 -8.45 -10.57 15.70
N ASP A 47 -7.18 -10.61 15.25
CA ASP A 47 -6.62 -9.53 14.43
C ASP A 47 -7.48 -9.29 13.19
N THR A 48 -7.84 -8.03 12.95
CA THR A 48 -8.51 -7.65 11.71
C THR A 48 -7.48 -7.52 10.59
N GLY A 49 -7.93 -7.54 9.32
CA GLY A 49 -7.04 -7.28 8.19
C GLY A 49 -6.31 -5.93 8.27
N PHE A 50 -6.86 -4.95 8.99
CA PHE A 50 -6.19 -3.68 9.24
C PHE A 50 -5.09 -3.80 10.29
N ASP A 51 -5.31 -4.56 11.36
CA ASP A 51 -4.30 -4.81 12.41
C ASP A 51 -3.10 -5.56 11.83
N ILE A 52 -3.38 -6.59 11.00
CA ILE A 52 -2.36 -7.33 10.26
C ILE A 52 -1.55 -6.37 9.39
N ALA A 53 -2.21 -5.48 8.64
CA ALA A 53 -1.54 -4.52 7.77
C ALA A 53 -0.62 -3.56 8.55
N ASN A 54 -1.03 -3.13 9.75
CA ASN A 54 -0.19 -2.28 10.61
C ASN A 54 1.02 -3.05 11.14
N LYS A 55 0.83 -4.27 11.65
CA LYS A 55 1.93 -5.15 12.10
C LYS A 55 2.97 -5.39 11.01
N LEU A 56 2.53 -5.64 9.77
CA LEU A 56 3.42 -5.80 8.61
C LEU A 56 4.18 -4.51 8.27
N THR A 57 3.57 -3.34 8.44
CA THR A 57 4.21 -2.04 8.16
C THR A 57 5.22 -1.68 9.24
N GLU A 58 4.85 -1.83 10.51
CA GLU A 58 5.72 -1.56 11.66
C GLU A 58 6.98 -2.44 11.64
N SER A 59 6.85 -3.66 11.13
CA SER A 59 7.96 -4.60 11.02
C SER A 59 8.75 -4.45 9.71
N GLY A 60 8.37 -3.53 8.82
CA GLY A 60 9.08 -3.26 7.56
C GLY A 60 8.90 -4.32 6.47
N VAL A 61 7.90 -5.21 6.59
CA VAL A 61 7.51 -6.16 5.54
C VAL A 61 6.96 -5.42 4.33
N ILE A 62 6.01 -4.51 4.58
CA ILE A 62 5.39 -3.64 3.58
C ILE A 62 5.65 -2.18 3.94
N LYS A 63 5.54 -1.26 2.98
CA LYS A 63 5.84 0.16 3.25
C LYS A 63 4.63 0.95 3.75
N ALA A 64 3.41 0.56 3.36
CA ALA A 64 2.19 1.26 3.75
C ALA A 64 1.00 0.32 3.97
N SER A 65 0.49 0.27 5.20
CA SER A 65 -0.63 -0.58 5.61
C SER A 65 -1.87 -0.38 4.75
N LYS A 66 -2.19 0.87 4.39
CA LYS A 66 -3.39 1.19 3.61
C LYS A 66 -3.38 0.61 2.19
N VAL A 67 -2.22 0.45 1.57
CA VAL A 67 -2.10 -0.16 0.23
C VAL A 67 -2.41 -1.65 0.33
N PHE A 68 -1.71 -2.36 1.23
CA PHE A 68 -1.94 -3.77 1.49
C PHE A 68 -3.40 -4.04 1.90
N TYR A 69 -3.94 -3.28 2.86
CA TYR A 69 -5.30 -3.46 3.35
C TYR A 69 -6.33 -3.33 2.23
N LYS A 70 -6.18 -2.35 1.34
CA LYS A 70 -7.08 -2.19 0.20
C LYS A 70 -7.02 -3.39 -0.76
N ILE A 71 -5.83 -3.94 -1.00
CA ILE A 71 -5.65 -5.12 -1.86
C ILE A 71 -6.27 -6.34 -1.18
N ALA A 72 -5.96 -6.55 0.10
CA ALA A 72 -6.49 -7.62 0.93
C ALA A 72 -8.02 -7.62 0.99
N LEU A 73 -8.67 -6.46 1.07
CA LEU A 73 -10.14 -6.36 1.05
C LEU A 73 -10.76 -6.90 -0.26
N ASN A 74 -10.05 -6.78 -1.38
CA ASN A 74 -10.51 -7.23 -2.69
C ASN A 74 -10.02 -8.65 -3.03
N ASP A 75 -9.14 -9.24 -2.20
CA ASP A 75 -8.57 -10.56 -2.40
C ASP A 75 -9.19 -11.57 -1.43
N SER A 76 -9.88 -12.59 -1.96
CA SER A 76 -10.50 -13.64 -1.14
C SER A 76 -9.50 -14.43 -0.30
N ARG A 77 -8.23 -14.51 -0.71
CA ARG A 77 -7.18 -15.24 0.01
C ARG A 77 -6.85 -14.58 1.35
N ALA A 78 -6.95 -13.25 1.42
CA ALA A 78 -6.65 -12.50 2.64
C ALA A 78 -7.69 -12.72 3.76
N LYS A 79 -8.87 -13.27 3.44
CA LYS A 79 -9.88 -13.64 4.44
C LYS A 79 -9.48 -14.85 5.29
N SER A 80 -8.45 -15.59 4.87
CA SER A 80 -8.03 -16.85 5.49
C SER A 80 -6.60 -16.77 6.03
N ILE A 81 -6.12 -15.57 6.41
CA ILE A 81 -4.81 -15.44 7.07
C ILE A 81 -4.91 -16.11 8.44
N ALA A 82 -4.15 -17.19 8.63
CA ALA A 82 -4.18 -17.97 9.85
C ALA A 82 -3.48 -17.22 11.00
N PRO A 83 -4.04 -17.25 12.22
CA PRO A 83 -3.29 -16.85 13.42
C PRO A 83 -2.04 -17.72 13.61
N GLY A 84 -1.01 -17.15 14.22
CA GLY A 84 0.25 -17.82 14.49
C GLY A 84 1.47 -16.98 14.14
N VAL A 85 2.64 -17.62 14.18
CA VAL A 85 3.91 -16.99 13.81
C VAL A 85 4.20 -17.28 12.35
N HIS A 86 4.47 -16.23 11.58
CA HIS A 86 4.79 -16.31 10.16
C HIS A 86 6.15 -15.70 9.91
N GLU A 87 7.02 -16.44 9.22
CA GLU A 87 8.28 -15.89 8.70
C GLU A 87 8.04 -15.27 7.33
N ILE A 88 8.34 -13.97 7.21
CA ILE A 88 8.08 -13.19 5.99
C ILE A 88 9.32 -12.38 5.63
N ASP A 89 9.61 -12.32 4.33
CA ASP A 89 10.67 -11.49 3.78
C ASP A 89 10.36 -10.00 4.02
N THR A 90 11.38 -9.21 4.36
CA THR A 90 11.21 -7.76 4.49
C THR A 90 11.14 -7.10 3.12
N ARG A 91 10.51 -5.92 3.09
CA ARG A 91 10.46 -5.03 1.92
C ARG A 91 9.79 -5.62 0.68
N ILE A 92 8.80 -6.49 0.85
CA ILE A 92 8.03 -7.06 -0.26
C ILE A 92 7.00 -6.06 -0.78
N SER A 93 6.62 -6.22 -2.05
CA SER A 93 5.52 -5.46 -2.64
C SER A 93 4.18 -6.11 -2.30
N SER A 94 3.19 -5.29 -1.95
CA SER A 94 1.80 -5.73 -1.77
C SER A 94 1.03 -5.83 -3.08
N ILE A 95 1.61 -5.33 -4.19
CA ILE A 95 1.00 -5.23 -5.54
C ILE A 95 1.44 -6.42 -6.40
#